data_AF-A0A9X3MCU1-F1
#
_entry.id   AF-A0A9X3MCU1-F1
#
_cell.length_a   1.000
_cell.length_b   1.000
_cell.length_c   1.000
_cell.angle_alpha   90.00
_cell.angle_beta   90.00
_cell.angle_gamma   90.00
#
_symmetry.space_group_name_H-M   'P 1'
#
loop_
_entity.id
_entity.type
_entity.pdbx_description
1 polymer ?
#
loop_
_entity_poly.entity_id
_entity_poly.type
_entity_poly.pdbx_seq_one_letter_code
_entity_poly.pdbx_strand_id
1 'polypeptide(L)'
;MVKAVNPTDEIIIKLLQHQGCIKSEAEVLLKKEVYRLQPDEIEKVKNYAQHFGIDAKEKLIDEILELRRETLLKKIASTEVPN
;
A
#
# COMPACT_ATOMS: atom_id res chain seq x y z
N MET A 1 -18.31 -5.05 2.91
CA MET A 1 -17.33 -5.16 4.00
C MET A 1 -16.53 -3.86 4.02
N VAL A 2 -16.71 -3.02 5.03
CA VAL A 2 -15.87 -1.84 5.23
C VAL A 2 -14.51 -2.38 5.65
N LYS A 3 -13.56 -2.46 4.71
CA LYS A 3 -12.18 -2.83 5.07
C LYS A 3 -11.71 -1.81 6.10
N ALA A 4 -11.26 -2.29 7.26
CA ALA A 4 -10.66 -1.43 8.27
C ALA A 4 -9.58 -0.59 7.58
N VAL A 5 -9.69 0.73 7.70
CA VAL A 5 -8.64 1.63 7.20
C VAL A 5 -7.39 1.29 8.00
N ASN A 6 -6.31 0.94 7.31
CA ASN A 6 -5.06 0.65 7.98
C ASN A 6 -4.53 1.96 8.60
N PRO A 7 -4.13 2.00 9.88
CA PRO A 7 -3.69 3.24 10.52
C PRO A 7 -2.50 3.89 9.80
N THR A 8 -1.67 3.10 9.12
CA THR A 8 -0.54 3.60 8.31
C THR A 8 -1.02 4.39 7.10
N ASP A 9 -2.20 4.08 6.54
CA ASP A 9 -2.79 4.84 5.44
C ASP A 9 -3.12 6.27 5.87
N GLU A 10 -3.62 6.46 7.11
CA GLU A 10 -3.91 7.79 7.64
C GLU A 10 -2.63 8.62 7.83
N ILE A 11 -1.54 7.97 8.25
CA ILE A 11 -0.22 8.62 8.37
C ILE A 11 0.29 9.04 6.98
N ILE A 12 0.23 8.14 5.99
CA ILE A 12 0.63 8.43 4.61
C ILE A 12 -0.17 9.60 4.06
N ILE A 13 -1.49 9.61 4.23
CA ILE A 13 -2.35 10.69 3.76
C ILE A 13 -1.96 12.01 4.40
N LYS A 14 -1.75 12.05 5.72
CA LYS A 14 -1.33 13.27 6.43
C LYS A 14 0.02 13.79 5.92
N LEU A 15 1.00 12.92 5.73
CA LEU A 15 2.31 13.33 5.21
C LEU A 15 2.22 13.88 3.78
N LEU A 16 1.45 13.24 2.90
CA LEU A 16 1.20 13.74 1.54
C LEU A 16 0.48 15.10 1.57
N GLN A 17 -0.45 15.30 2.51
CA GLN A 17 -1.10 16.60 2.68
C GLN A 17 -0.15 17.69 3.16
N HIS A 18 0.80 17.36 4.05
CA HIS A 18 1.87 18.27 4.45
C HIS A 18 2.79 18.64 3.27
N GLN A 19 2.93 17.77 2.28
CA GLN A 19 3.65 18.02 1.03
C GLN A 19 2.83 18.79 -0.03
N GLY A 20 1.60 19.21 0.30
CA GLY A 20 0.75 20.04 -0.55
C GLY A 20 -0.32 19.28 -1.35
N CYS A 21 -0.45 17.97 -1.20
CA CYS A 21 -1.55 17.22 -1.81
C CYS A 21 -2.89 17.51 -1.10
N ILE A 22 -3.99 17.60 -1.84
CA ILE A 22 -5.32 17.53 -1.20
C ILE A 22 -5.66 16.07 -0.86
N LYS A 23 -6.63 15.87 0.06
CA LYS A 23 -7.00 14.52 0.54
C LYS A 23 -7.25 13.54 -0.59
N SER A 24 -8.02 13.95 -1.61
CA SER A 24 -8.35 13.08 -2.74
C SER A 24 -7.13 12.70 -3.58
N GLU A 25 -6.14 13.58 -3.72
CA GLU A 25 -4.89 13.26 -4.41
C GLU A 25 -4.05 12.25 -3.62
N ALA A 26 -3.96 12.45 -2.31
CA ALA A 26 -3.28 11.52 -1.41
C ALA A 26 -3.93 10.12 -1.44
N GLU A 27 -5.26 10.04 -1.45
CA GLU A 27 -6.01 8.78 -1.58
C GLU A 27 -5.78 8.10 -2.95
N VAL A 28 -5.73 8.88 -4.03
CA VAL A 28 -5.42 8.35 -5.37
C VAL A 28 -4.00 7.79 -5.42
N LEU A 29 -3.02 8.49 -4.83
CA LEU A 29 -1.64 8.03 -4.79
C LEU A 29 -1.50 6.76 -3.95
N LEU A 30 -2.10 6.74 -2.76
CA LEU A 30 -2.13 5.57 -1.88
C LEU A 30 -2.74 4.36 -2.60
N LYS A 31 -3.87 4.54 -3.29
CA LYS A 31 -4.50 3.47 -4.07
C LYS A 31 -3.58 2.96 -5.19
N LYS A 32 -2.86 3.87 -5.85
CA LYS A 32 -1.95 3.54 -6.94
C LYS A 32 -0.71 2.78 -6.47
N GLU A 33 -0.07 3.24 -5.40
CA GLU A 33 1.21 2.70 -4.93
C GLU A 33 1.04 1.47 -4.01
N VAL A 34 -0.04 1.41 -3.21
CA VAL A 34 -0.26 0.33 -2.24
C VAL A 34 -1.24 -0.70 -2.77
N TYR A 35 -2.46 -0.29 -3.11
CA TYR A 35 -3.57 -1.21 -3.35
C TYR A 35 -3.66 -1.77 -4.78
N ARG A 36 -2.95 -1.18 -5.73
CA ARG A 36 -2.96 -1.65 -7.13
C ARG A 36 -1.95 -2.78 -7.31
N LEU A 37 -2.41 -4.01 -7.24
CA LEU A 37 -1.61 -5.18 -7.60
C LEU A 37 -1.34 -5.20 -9.11
N GLN A 38 -0.10 -5.49 -9.48
CA GLN A 38 0.31 -5.70 -10.86
C GLN A 38 -0.05 -7.12 -11.32
N PRO A 39 -0.17 -7.36 -12.63
CA PRO A 39 -0.51 -8.69 -13.16
C PRO A 39 0.42 -9.81 -12.65
N ASP A 40 1.72 -9.56 -12.51
CA ASP A 40 2.68 -10.54 -12.02
C ASP A 40 2.45 -10.89 -10.54
N GLU A 41 2.06 -9.92 -9.72
CA GLU A 41 1.74 -10.13 -8.31
C GLU A 41 0.42 -10.89 -8.14
N ILE A 42 -0.56 -10.60 -9.01
CA ILE A 42 -1.81 -11.35 -9.04
C ILE A 42 -1.53 -12.82 -9.36
N GLU A 43 -0.63 -13.09 -10.30
CA GLU A 43 -0.21 -14.45 -10.66
C GLU A 43 0.52 -15.15 -9.49
N LYS A 44 1.47 -14.47 -8.84
CA LYS A 44 2.15 -14.97 -7.64
C LYS A 44 1.16 -15.33 -6.53
N VAL A 45 0.22 -14.44 -6.24
CA VAL A 45 -0.82 -14.65 -5.23
C VAL A 45 -1.72 -15.84 -5.57
N LYS A 46 -2.08 -16.02 -6.85
CA LYS A 46 -2.85 -17.18 -7.31
C LYS A 46 -2.09 -18.48 -7.15
N ASN A 47 -0.82 -18.52 -7.58
CA ASN A 47 0.03 -19.70 -7.46
C ASN A 47 0.24 -20.07 -5.98
N TYR A 48 0.49 -19.08 -5.13
CA TYR A 48 0.63 -19.30 -3.69
C TYR A 48 -0.66 -19.85 -3.06
N ALA A 49 -1.81 -19.29 -3.41
CA ALA A 49 -3.11 -19.77 -2.93
C ALA A 49 -3.39 -21.22 -3.34
N GLN A 50 -2.95 -21.63 -4.54
CA GLN A 50 -3.11 -23.00 -5.02
C GLN A 50 -2.34 -24.01 -4.15
N HIS A 51 -1.18 -23.63 -3.63
CA HIS A 51 -0.33 -24.51 -2.81
C HIS A 51 -0.68 -24.48 -1.31
N PHE A 52 -1.14 -23.34 -0.80
CA PHE A 52 -1.28 -23.10 0.64
C PHE A 52 -2.71 -22.77 1.10
N GLY A 53 -3.66 -22.66 0.18
CA GLY A 53 -5.06 -22.36 0.49
C GLY A 53 -5.39 -20.87 0.61
N ILE A 54 -6.62 -20.58 1.03
CA ILE A 54 -7.19 -19.22 1.04
C ILE A 54 -6.60 -18.37 2.17
N ASP A 55 -6.39 -18.91 3.37
CA ASP A 55 -5.80 -18.17 4.49
C ASP A 55 -4.38 -17.67 4.16
N ALA A 56 -3.58 -18.52 3.51
CA ALA A 56 -2.23 -18.17 3.09
C ALA A 56 -2.22 -17.08 2.00
N LYS A 57 -3.24 -17.08 1.13
CA LYS A 57 -3.43 -16.03 0.13
C LYS A 57 -3.72 -14.67 0.78
N GLU A 58 -4.62 -14.63 1.76
CA GLU A 58 -4.95 -13.38 2.47
C GLU A 58 -3.73 -12.84 3.19
N LYS A 59 -3.00 -13.69 3.91
CA LYS A 59 -1.75 -13.31 4.58
C LYS A 59 -0.71 -12.75 3.60
N LEU A 60 -0.50 -13.40 2.46
CA LEU A 60 0.45 -12.93 1.44
C LEU A 60 0.03 -11.56 0.88
N ILE A 61 -1.26 -11.34 0.64
CA ILE A 61 -1.75 -10.03 0.18
C ILE A 61 -1.50 -8.97 1.25
N ASP A 62 -1.79 -9.25 2.52
CA ASP A 62 -1.53 -8.31 3.61
C ASP A 62 -0.03 -7.96 3.72
N GLU A 63 0.86 -8.95 3.65
CA GLU A 63 2.32 -8.73 3.66
C GLU A 63 2.78 -7.86 2.47
N ILE A 64 2.26 -8.10 1.27
CA ILE A 64 2.55 -7.26 0.09
C ILE A 64 2.11 -5.82 0.32
N LEU A 65 0.90 -5.63 0.88
CA LEU A 65 0.37 -4.30 1.15
C LEU A 65 1.16 -3.58 2.26
N GLU A 66 1.57 -4.27 3.32
CA GLU A 66 2.41 -3.70 4.37
C GLU A 66 3.76 -3.23 3.85
N LEU A 67 4.48 -4.08 3.10
CA LEU A 67 5.77 -3.72 2.49
C LEU A 67 5.66 -2.49 1.58
N ARG A 68 4.55 -2.35 0.86
CA ARG A 68 4.29 -1.19 0.00
C ARG A 68 4.02 0.08 0.79
N ARG A 69 3.27 -0.01 1.89
CA ARG A 69 3.07 1.13 2.81
C ARG A 69 4.40 1.61 3.37
N GLU A 70 5.25 0.70 3.83
CA GLU A 70 6.59 1.03 4.31
C GLU A 70 7.46 1.68 3.22
N THR A 71 7.40 1.15 2.00
CA THR A 71 8.13 1.69 0.86
C THR A 71 7.66 3.10 0.53
N LEU A 72 6.34 3.33 0.50
CA LEU A 72 5.76 4.64 0.24
C LEU A 72 6.12 5.64 1.34
N LEU A 73 6.06 5.24 2.61
CA LEU A 73 6.50 6.08 3.74
C LEU A 73 7.97 6.50 3.59
N LYS A 74 8.86 5.56 3.26
CA LYS A 74 10.28 5.87 3.02
C LYS A 74 10.45 6.85 1.87
N LYS A 75 9.74 6.67 0.76
CA LYS A 75 9.76 7.61 -0.37
C LYS A 75 9.31 9.02 0.04
N ILE A 76 8.20 9.11 0.77
CA ILE A 76 7.64 10.38 1.24
C ILE A 76 8.62 11.08 2.18
N ALA A 77 9.17 10.36 3.17
CA ALA A 77 10.14 10.89 4.12
C ALA A 77 11.47 11.31 3.46
N SER A 78 11.96 10.55 2.48
CA SER A 78 13.16 10.93 1.72
C SER A 78 12.95 12.13 0.80
N THR A 79 11.71 12.49 0.47
CA THR A 79 11.41 13.67 -0.35
C THR A 79 11.50 14.98 0.46
N GLU A 80 11.68 14.91 1.79
CA GLU A 80 11.84 16.07 2.67
C GLU A 80 13.28 16.63 2.78
N VAL A 81 14.23 16.26 1.90
CA VAL A 81 15.56 16.90 1.88
C VAL A 81 16.01 17.25 0.46
N PRO A 82 15.75 18.48 -0.03
CA PRO A 82 16.72 19.21 -0.80
C PRO A 82 17.62 19.98 0.17
N ASN A 83 18.86 19.53 0.33
CA ASN A 83 19.95 20.37 0.83
C ASN A 83 21.05 20.43 -0.23
#